data_AF-A0A521QWC9-F1
#
_entry.id   AF-A0A521QWC9-F1
#
_cell.length_a   1.000
_cell.length_b   1.000
_cell.length_c   1.000
_cell.angle_alpha   90.00
_cell.angle_beta   90.00
_cell.angle_gamma   90.00
#
_symmetry.space_group_name_H-M   'P 1'
#
loop_
_entity.id
_entity.type
_entity.pdbx_description
1 polymer ?
#
loop_
_entity_poly.entity_id
_entity_poly.type
_entity_poly.pdbx_seq_one_letter_code
_entity_poly.pdbx_strand_id
1 'polypeptide(L)'
;MGGYALITGFDLQGVWQAPYGYPSNPHWFEYVKVTSVDANAGTVTFSAALQNTYKSTWPNYNSGSQFEVDAGGPATLYALDPSWDTQVEYRGLTISQDKVQTYANGRSVTYRDVKFTGPLCGLPTQNLLWQAINTDMSGCNMEVDKLISSIVMNRVTINQVKFQSSSTDVLTISNSAITQLFGTPKRTVISDTKIGDFRPGAFAYGRSDEVICTNCIIPNFTPGGVFEAGLGANPVQVSYAMSNGVISFPNGTTVSSATNNGAGRVRLTVSSTAGLVSNDRVNISGIAGTTEANGGNKLINVIDATHLDLPEVTFVNGYKSGGFVGLYAPRWAVPGTNLLWVGAQGTGPLFTVLDVTQDKHFTYIKTNHPGGFPAFAGARLAIRVHPAPKFTCRNCTGSIDMQDLSNAPAGAPLYSYSKRTYTALSGTTAQGKINMWGNLTSAKFNVTTPYSGTGSLQFQLSQNNNWPMMSGQTIANFSPTIDMNVAGERKLTATGISGMQAKDKLGVALNPATLFGPSHSGPSFSTVTNTSAQITVELMTDQGIGR
;
A
#
# COMPACT_ATOMS: atom_id res chain seq x y z
N MET A 1 -28.50 -5.22 26.53
CA MET A 1 -28.30 -3.75 26.53
C MET A 1 -27.09 -3.43 27.39
N GLY A 2 -26.28 -2.42 27.05
CA GLY A 2 -25.09 -2.01 27.80
C GLY A 2 -23.78 -2.68 27.41
N GLY A 3 -23.82 -3.76 26.62
CA GLY A 3 -22.64 -4.43 26.07
C GLY A 3 -22.07 -3.73 24.83
N TYR A 4 -20.87 -4.17 24.41
CA TYR A 4 -20.24 -3.70 23.19
C TYR A 4 -20.59 -4.59 21.99
N ALA A 5 -20.57 -3.97 20.83
CA ALA A 5 -20.61 -4.62 19.53
C ALA A 5 -19.46 -4.06 18.67
N LEU A 6 -19.09 -4.81 17.65
CA LEU A 6 -18.20 -4.37 16.59
C LEU A 6 -19.05 -4.22 15.33
N ILE A 7 -19.06 -3.04 14.71
CA ILE A 7 -19.58 -2.89 13.36
C ILE A 7 -18.41 -2.88 12.39
N THR A 8 -18.49 -3.65 11.31
CA THR A 8 -17.45 -3.71 10.27
C THR A 8 -18.04 -3.47 8.89
N GLY A 9 -17.16 -3.18 7.93
CA GLY A 9 -17.48 -3.24 6.52
C GLY A 9 -16.23 -3.21 5.65
N PHE A 10 -16.40 -3.71 4.44
CA PHE A 10 -15.37 -3.79 3.39
C PHE A 10 -14.15 -4.62 3.77
N ASP A 11 -14.33 -5.94 3.73
CA ASP A 11 -13.25 -6.88 3.98
C ASP A 11 -12.25 -6.94 2.82
N LEU A 12 -10.97 -6.95 3.19
CA LEU A 12 -9.85 -6.85 2.25
C LEU A 12 -9.15 -8.16 1.99
N GLN A 13 -9.45 -9.20 2.78
CA GLN A 13 -8.73 -10.46 2.73
C GLN A 13 -9.61 -11.63 2.29
N GLY A 14 -10.93 -11.47 2.30
CA GLY A 14 -11.91 -12.51 2.09
C GLY A 14 -11.77 -13.21 0.74
N VAL A 15 -12.33 -14.41 0.69
CA VAL A 15 -12.38 -15.22 -0.52
C VAL A 15 -13.83 -15.50 -0.83
N TRP A 16 -14.21 -15.36 -2.10
CA TRP A 16 -15.57 -15.63 -2.52
C TRP A 16 -16.05 -17.03 -2.11
N GLN A 17 -17.11 -17.07 -1.31
CA GLN A 17 -17.78 -18.26 -0.79
C GLN A 17 -16.85 -19.25 -0.09
N ALA A 18 -15.78 -18.76 0.55
CA ALA A 18 -14.85 -19.60 1.29
C ALA A 18 -14.40 -18.94 2.60
N PRO A 19 -14.23 -19.73 3.67
CA PRO A 19 -13.62 -19.23 4.90
C PRO A 19 -12.17 -18.84 4.64
N TYR A 20 -11.81 -17.60 4.93
CA TYR A 20 -10.43 -17.16 4.85
C TYR A 20 -10.20 -15.89 5.68
N GLY A 21 -9.02 -15.81 6.30
CA GLY A 21 -8.59 -14.65 7.09
C GLY A 21 -9.35 -14.51 8.41
N TYR A 22 -8.73 -15.00 9.50
CA TYR A 22 -9.24 -14.77 10.86
C TYR A 22 -8.22 -13.98 11.69
N PRO A 23 -8.63 -12.94 12.44
CA PRO A 23 -9.93 -12.28 12.35
C PRO A 23 -10.16 -11.69 10.93
N SER A 24 -11.40 -11.33 10.61
CA SER A 24 -11.70 -10.64 9.34
C SER A 24 -10.89 -9.34 9.24
N ASN A 25 -10.63 -8.88 8.02
CA ASN A 25 -9.72 -7.77 7.73
C ASN A 25 -10.46 -6.58 7.11
N PRO A 26 -11.47 -6.00 7.79
CA PRO A 26 -12.20 -4.87 7.26
C PRO A 26 -11.34 -3.62 7.27
N HIS A 27 -11.50 -2.80 6.23
CA HIS A 27 -10.96 -1.45 6.23
C HIS A 27 -11.70 -0.57 7.23
N TRP A 28 -13.04 -0.64 7.28
CA TRP A 28 -13.85 0.16 8.20
C TRP A 28 -14.38 -0.71 9.34
N PHE A 29 -14.15 -0.27 10.57
CA PHE A 29 -14.71 -0.91 11.75
C PHE A 29 -14.85 0.10 12.89
N GLU A 30 -15.80 -0.13 13.78
CA GLU A 30 -16.01 0.67 14.98
C GLU A 30 -16.47 -0.21 16.14
N TYR A 31 -15.87 -0.01 17.30
CA TYR A 31 -16.36 -0.56 18.56
C TYR A 31 -17.44 0.37 19.12
N VAL A 32 -18.67 -0.14 19.22
CA VAL A 32 -19.85 0.65 19.60
C VAL A 32 -20.51 0.06 20.85
N LYS A 33 -21.03 0.91 21.71
CA LYS A 33 -21.79 0.48 22.90
C LYS A 33 -23.28 0.51 22.58
N VAL A 34 -23.97 -0.61 22.77
CA VAL A 34 -25.40 -0.76 22.48
C VAL A 34 -26.23 -0.21 23.64
N THR A 35 -27.07 0.80 23.37
CA THR A 35 -27.95 1.42 24.37
C THR A 35 -29.35 0.82 24.37
N SER A 36 -29.90 0.50 23.19
CA SER A 36 -31.19 -0.18 23.06
C SER A 36 -31.23 -1.08 21.81
N VAL A 37 -32.11 -2.07 21.85
CA VAL A 37 -32.44 -2.95 20.71
C VAL A 37 -33.96 -3.01 20.60
N ASP A 38 -34.50 -2.61 19.46
CA ASP A 38 -35.90 -2.80 19.10
C ASP A 38 -35.96 -3.91 18.04
N ALA A 39 -36.26 -5.14 18.50
CA ALA A 39 -36.35 -6.30 17.62
C ALA A 39 -37.53 -6.21 16.64
N ASN A 40 -38.60 -5.50 16.98
CA ASN A 40 -39.77 -5.34 16.11
C ASN A 40 -39.47 -4.39 14.95
N ALA A 41 -38.72 -3.32 15.23
CA ALA A 41 -38.26 -2.37 14.22
C ALA A 41 -36.96 -2.79 13.51
N GLY A 42 -36.30 -3.87 13.98
CA GLY A 42 -34.98 -4.25 13.49
C GLY A 42 -33.90 -3.19 13.74
N THR A 43 -34.04 -2.41 14.80
CA THR A 43 -33.18 -1.25 15.08
C THR A 43 -32.26 -1.51 16.29
N VAL A 44 -30.99 -1.13 16.15
CA VAL A 44 -30.01 -1.10 17.24
C VAL A 44 -29.56 0.35 17.43
N THR A 45 -29.62 0.84 18.66
CA THR A 45 -29.16 2.20 19.00
C THR A 45 -27.80 2.11 19.68
N PHE A 46 -26.88 2.98 19.25
CA PHE A 46 -25.55 3.11 19.84
C PHE A 46 -25.42 4.35 20.72
N SER A 47 -24.45 4.34 21.64
CA SER A 47 -24.17 5.49 22.51
C SER A 47 -23.56 6.70 21.79
N ALA A 48 -23.07 6.50 20.56
CA ALA A 48 -22.48 7.54 19.72
C ALA A 48 -22.87 7.30 18.25
N ALA A 49 -22.88 8.36 17.46
CA ALA A 49 -23.03 8.25 16.01
C ALA A 49 -21.82 7.51 15.41
N LEU A 50 -22.07 6.74 14.36
CA LEU A 50 -21.02 6.09 13.59
C LEU A 50 -20.14 7.12 12.88
N GLN A 51 -18.84 6.90 12.89
CA GLN A 51 -17.85 7.74 12.23
C GLN A 51 -17.70 7.38 10.75
N ASN A 52 -17.94 6.12 10.40
CA ASN A 52 -17.83 5.62 9.03
C ASN A 52 -19.19 5.46 8.38
N THR A 53 -19.22 5.59 7.06
CA THR A 53 -20.39 5.24 6.26
C THR A 53 -20.30 3.78 5.86
N TYR A 54 -21.24 2.97 6.32
CA TYR A 54 -21.34 1.56 5.95
C TYR A 54 -22.38 1.39 4.83
N LYS A 55 -21.99 0.73 3.73
CA LYS A 55 -22.87 0.56 2.57
C LYS A 55 -23.37 -0.88 2.45
N SER A 56 -24.65 -1.05 2.15
CA SER A 56 -25.23 -2.36 1.80
C SER A 56 -24.72 -2.91 0.46
N THR A 57 -24.13 -2.05 -0.38
CA THR A 57 -23.63 -2.39 -1.72
C THR A 57 -22.18 -2.86 -1.72
N TRP A 58 -21.49 -2.85 -0.58
CA TRP A 58 -20.11 -3.34 -0.51
C TRP A 58 -20.04 -4.86 -0.74
N PRO A 59 -18.95 -5.35 -1.36
CA PRO A 59 -18.82 -6.77 -1.68
C PRO A 59 -18.92 -7.66 -0.45
N ASN A 60 -19.70 -8.73 -0.55
CA ASN A 60 -19.84 -9.78 0.46
C ASN A 60 -19.11 -11.03 -0.03
N TYR A 61 -17.85 -11.19 0.37
CA TYR A 61 -17.06 -12.34 -0.10
C TYR A 61 -17.50 -13.63 0.59
N ASN A 62 -17.77 -13.58 1.88
CA ASN A 62 -18.25 -14.73 2.62
C ASN A 62 -19.07 -14.30 3.84
N SER A 63 -20.36 -14.64 3.87
CA SER A 63 -21.27 -14.32 4.99
C SER A 63 -21.08 -15.22 6.22
N GLY A 64 -20.11 -16.12 6.15
CA GLY A 64 -19.82 -17.08 7.19
C GLY A 64 -20.86 -18.18 7.32
N SER A 65 -20.71 -19.00 8.36
CA SER A 65 -21.66 -20.05 8.73
C SER A 65 -21.56 -20.37 10.22
N GLN A 66 -22.20 -21.45 10.68
CA GLN A 66 -21.99 -21.93 12.06
C GLN A 66 -20.54 -22.40 12.33
N PHE A 67 -19.72 -22.59 11.31
CA PHE A 67 -18.35 -23.10 11.41
C PHE A 67 -17.27 -22.08 11.09
N GLU A 68 -17.64 -20.89 10.65
CA GLU A 68 -16.71 -19.86 10.20
C GLU A 68 -17.32 -18.47 10.38
N VAL A 69 -16.48 -17.48 10.67
CA VAL A 69 -16.98 -16.13 10.85
C VAL A 69 -17.40 -15.52 9.52
N ASP A 70 -18.38 -14.62 9.60
CA ASP A 70 -18.68 -13.67 8.52
C ASP A 70 -17.39 -12.89 8.23
N ALA A 71 -16.86 -13.06 7.02
CA ALA A 71 -15.68 -12.33 6.57
C ALA A 71 -15.98 -10.85 6.38
N GLY A 72 -17.24 -10.42 6.52
CA GLY A 72 -17.68 -9.05 6.36
C GLY A 72 -17.97 -8.72 4.90
N GLY A 73 -18.40 -7.48 4.68
CA GLY A 73 -18.68 -6.98 3.34
C GLY A 73 -19.55 -5.73 3.40
N PRO A 74 -20.88 -5.87 3.23
CA PRO A 74 -21.86 -4.92 3.74
C PRO A 74 -21.66 -4.63 5.23
N ALA A 75 -22.47 -3.71 5.77
CA ALA A 75 -22.48 -3.44 7.21
C ALA A 75 -22.77 -4.74 8.01
N THR A 76 -21.78 -5.25 8.74
CA THR A 76 -21.95 -6.41 9.63
C THR A 76 -21.80 -5.97 11.07
N LEU A 77 -22.73 -6.41 11.93
CA LEU A 77 -22.70 -6.16 13.37
C LEU A 77 -22.40 -7.45 14.12
N TYR A 78 -21.31 -7.47 14.88
CA TYR A 78 -20.91 -8.58 15.74
C TYR A 78 -21.19 -8.22 17.20
N ALA A 79 -21.94 -9.06 17.90
CA ALA A 79 -22.00 -8.99 19.35
C ALA A 79 -20.64 -9.41 19.92
N LEU A 80 -20.08 -8.60 20.82
CA LEU A 80 -18.84 -8.96 21.51
C LEU A 80 -19.15 -9.67 22.82
N ASP A 81 -18.33 -10.66 23.15
CA ASP A 81 -18.41 -11.33 24.43
C ASP A 81 -18.24 -10.29 25.57
N PRO A 82 -19.06 -10.34 26.64
CA PRO A 82 -18.94 -9.39 27.75
C PRO A 82 -17.53 -9.31 28.37
N SER A 83 -16.76 -10.40 28.33
CA SER A 83 -15.36 -10.42 28.80
C SER A 83 -14.42 -9.55 27.97
N TRP A 84 -14.79 -9.20 26.73
CA TRP A 84 -14.02 -8.28 25.90
C TRP A 84 -14.00 -6.86 26.48
N ASP A 85 -15.05 -6.41 27.17
CA ASP A 85 -15.07 -5.08 27.83
C ASP A 85 -14.23 -5.06 29.13
N THR A 86 -13.01 -5.56 29.03
CA THR A 86 -12.02 -5.56 30.09
C THR A 86 -10.84 -4.63 29.73
N GLN A 87 -10.13 -4.20 30.76
CA GLN A 87 -8.85 -3.51 30.62
C GLN A 87 -7.80 -4.36 31.33
N VAL A 88 -6.75 -4.74 30.60
CA VAL A 88 -5.68 -5.61 31.12
C VAL A 88 -4.36 -4.86 31.07
N GLU A 89 -3.64 -4.84 32.19
CA GLU A 89 -2.27 -4.34 32.26
C GLU A 89 -1.32 -5.43 32.74
N TYR A 90 -0.28 -5.71 31.95
CA TYR A 90 0.85 -6.55 32.33
C TYR A 90 2.01 -5.64 32.73
N ARG A 91 2.55 -5.82 33.94
CA ARG A 91 3.58 -4.93 34.49
C ARG A 91 4.79 -5.67 35.04
N GLY A 92 5.99 -5.25 34.65
CA GLY A 92 7.24 -5.73 35.25
C GLY A 92 7.58 -7.20 34.96
N LEU A 93 6.97 -7.79 33.93
CA LEU A 93 7.12 -9.21 33.61
C LEU A 93 8.16 -9.45 32.52
N THR A 94 8.73 -10.65 32.51
CA THR A 94 9.38 -11.22 31.33
C THR A 94 8.48 -12.28 30.72
N ILE A 95 8.15 -12.13 29.43
CA ILE A 95 7.32 -13.07 28.67
C ILE A 95 8.20 -13.77 27.64
N SER A 96 8.43 -15.07 27.83
CA SER A 96 9.24 -15.93 26.94
C SER A 96 8.36 -16.92 26.22
N GLN A 97 7.91 -16.56 25.01
CA GLN A 97 7.09 -17.41 24.16
C GLN A 97 7.76 -17.58 22.80
N ASP A 98 8.54 -18.66 22.66
CA ASP A 98 9.54 -18.77 21.60
C ASP A 98 8.97 -19.16 20.22
N LYS A 99 7.76 -19.71 20.18
CA LYS A 99 7.20 -20.33 18.96
C LYS A 99 5.81 -19.83 18.57
N VAL A 100 5.16 -19.06 19.43
CA VAL A 100 3.78 -18.61 19.19
C VAL A 100 3.61 -17.18 19.66
N GLN A 101 2.56 -16.53 19.16
CA GLN A 101 2.20 -15.16 19.47
C GLN A 101 1.60 -15.06 20.89
N THR A 102 1.88 -13.97 21.60
CA THR A 102 1.23 -13.68 22.88
C THR A 102 -0.04 -12.87 22.63
N TYR A 103 -1.19 -13.51 22.82
CA TYR A 103 -2.50 -12.88 22.72
C TYR A 103 -2.99 -12.39 24.09
N ALA A 104 -3.58 -11.19 24.11
CA ALA A 104 -4.27 -10.65 25.27
C ALA A 104 -5.63 -10.12 24.82
N ASN A 105 -6.70 -10.72 25.35
CA ASN A 105 -8.06 -10.32 25.03
C ASN A 105 -8.49 -9.16 25.92
N GLY A 106 -9.05 -8.12 25.31
CA GLY A 106 -9.67 -7.02 26.01
C GLY A 106 -9.81 -5.78 25.16
N ARG A 107 -10.72 -4.90 25.56
CA ARG A 107 -10.93 -3.59 24.96
C ARG A 107 -9.66 -2.75 25.05
N SER A 108 -8.97 -2.80 26.17
CA SER A 108 -7.68 -2.12 26.38
C SER A 108 -6.64 -3.09 26.89
N VAL A 109 -5.49 -3.16 26.23
CA VAL A 109 -4.34 -3.97 26.65
C VAL A 109 -3.10 -3.09 26.77
N THR A 110 -2.41 -3.18 27.91
CA THR A 110 -1.18 -2.43 28.16
C THR A 110 -0.07 -3.35 28.65
N TYR A 111 1.07 -3.31 27.97
CA TYR A 111 2.34 -3.85 28.46
C TYR A 111 3.18 -2.70 29.00
N ARG A 112 3.53 -2.72 30.28
CA ARG A 112 4.34 -1.69 30.93
C ARG A 112 5.55 -2.28 31.62
N ASP A 113 6.74 -1.79 31.31
CA ASP A 113 7.97 -2.30 31.93
C ASP A 113 8.13 -3.82 31.69
N VAL A 114 7.67 -4.30 30.52
CA VAL A 114 7.68 -5.72 30.15
C VAL A 114 8.87 -6.00 29.23
N LYS A 115 9.45 -7.18 29.36
CA LYS A 115 10.45 -7.72 28.43
C LYS A 115 9.89 -8.92 27.68
N PHE A 116 9.96 -8.90 26.36
CA PHE A 116 9.69 -10.07 25.52
C PHE A 116 11.01 -10.68 25.04
N THR A 117 11.16 -11.99 25.24
CA THR A 117 12.32 -12.76 24.75
C THR A 117 11.99 -13.66 23.56
N GLY A 118 10.71 -13.95 23.34
CA GLY A 118 10.24 -14.67 22.16
C GLY A 118 10.24 -13.80 20.89
N PRO A 119 10.20 -14.40 19.68
CA PRO A 119 10.31 -13.66 18.43
C PRO A 119 9.00 -13.03 17.94
N LEU A 120 7.84 -13.35 18.53
CA LEU A 120 6.53 -12.87 18.05
C LEU A 120 5.82 -11.90 19.00
N CYS A 121 6.08 -12.02 20.30
CA CYS A 121 5.72 -11.05 21.34
C CYS A 121 4.22 -10.79 21.47
N GLY A 122 3.85 -9.75 22.25
CA GLY A 122 2.46 -9.30 22.40
C GLY A 122 1.95 -8.72 21.09
N LEU A 123 0.93 -9.34 20.50
CA LEU A 123 0.34 -8.86 19.26
C LEU A 123 -0.91 -7.99 19.52
N PRO A 124 -1.01 -6.81 18.90
CA PRO A 124 -2.28 -6.09 18.84
C PRO A 124 -3.26 -6.84 17.94
N THR A 125 -4.45 -7.14 18.45
CA THR A 125 -5.56 -7.74 17.69
C THR A 125 -6.88 -7.47 18.40
N GLN A 126 -7.90 -7.05 17.64
CA GLN A 126 -9.26 -6.87 18.14
C GLN A 126 -9.35 -6.00 19.42
N ASN A 127 -8.56 -4.92 19.51
CA ASN A 127 -8.51 -4.03 20.67
C ASN A 127 -9.04 -2.64 20.30
N LEU A 128 -9.73 -1.97 21.22
CA LEU A 128 -9.95 -0.53 21.08
C LEU A 128 -8.64 0.23 21.32
N LEU A 129 -7.84 -0.23 22.29
CA LEU A 129 -6.55 0.35 22.61
C LEU A 129 -5.53 -0.75 22.92
N TRP A 130 -4.37 -0.70 22.28
CA TRP A 130 -3.22 -1.53 22.60
C TRP A 130 -2.00 -0.65 22.87
N GLN A 131 -1.27 -0.93 23.95
CA GLN A 131 -0.14 -0.10 24.37
C GLN A 131 1.08 -0.93 24.76
N ALA A 132 2.26 -0.46 24.36
CA ALA A 132 3.55 -0.88 24.89
C ALA A 132 4.30 0.35 25.42
N ILE A 133 4.62 0.35 26.71
CA ILE A 133 5.25 1.47 27.40
C ILE A 133 6.48 0.97 28.14
N ASN A 134 7.65 1.57 27.86
CA ASN A 134 8.92 1.15 28.46
C ASN A 134 9.15 -0.37 28.30
N THR A 135 8.93 -0.89 27.09
CA THR A 135 8.92 -2.33 26.81
C THR A 135 10.11 -2.70 25.94
N ASP A 136 10.83 -3.77 26.32
CA ASP A 136 11.89 -4.35 25.51
C ASP A 136 11.31 -5.48 24.64
N MET A 137 11.30 -5.22 23.34
CA MET A 137 10.84 -6.10 22.27
C MET A 137 11.96 -6.30 21.23
N SER A 138 13.22 -6.16 21.64
CA SER A 138 14.38 -6.12 20.73
C SER A 138 14.56 -7.39 19.88
N GLY A 139 14.00 -8.54 20.27
CA GLY A 139 13.97 -9.77 19.48
C GLY A 139 12.70 -9.97 18.63
N CYS A 140 11.73 -9.06 18.72
CA CYS A 140 10.37 -9.26 18.21
C CYS A 140 10.21 -8.88 16.74
N ASN A 141 9.59 -9.78 15.97
CA ASN A 141 9.03 -9.54 14.65
C ASN A 141 7.50 -9.49 14.74
N MET A 142 6.98 -8.38 15.28
CA MET A 142 5.56 -8.19 15.52
C MET A 142 4.82 -7.93 14.21
N GLU A 143 3.84 -8.77 13.88
CA GLU A 143 2.81 -8.45 12.89
C GLU A 143 1.61 -7.88 13.63
N VAL A 144 1.19 -6.67 13.26
CA VAL A 144 -0.05 -6.09 13.75
C VAL A 144 -1.19 -6.78 13.03
N ASP A 145 -2.04 -7.46 13.81
CA ASP A 145 -3.23 -8.11 13.29
C ASP A 145 -4.36 -7.06 13.18
N LYS A 146 -5.63 -7.45 13.14
CA LYS A 146 -6.69 -6.55 12.62
C LYS A 146 -7.58 -5.98 13.72
N LEU A 147 -8.44 -5.04 13.33
CA LEU A 147 -9.50 -4.46 14.17
C LEU A 147 -8.95 -3.71 15.39
N ILE A 148 -7.95 -2.84 15.19
CA ILE A 148 -7.37 -2.05 16.29
C ILE A 148 -7.63 -0.56 16.13
N SER A 149 -8.41 0.07 17.02
CA SER A 149 -8.64 1.51 16.90
C SER A 149 -7.37 2.33 17.18
N SER A 150 -6.58 1.97 18.20
CA SER A 150 -5.36 2.71 18.53
C SER A 150 -4.23 1.83 19.05
N ILE A 151 -3.02 2.07 18.54
CA ILE A 151 -1.76 1.49 19.02
C ILE A 151 -0.87 2.61 19.55
N VAL A 152 -0.35 2.45 20.77
CA VAL A 152 0.61 3.38 21.38
C VAL A 152 1.90 2.66 21.75
N MET A 153 3.03 3.15 21.25
CA MET A 153 4.37 2.67 21.60
C MET A 153 5.18 3.84 22.15
N ASN A 154 5.60 3.77 23.41
CA ASN A 154 6.39 4.82 24.06
C ASN A 154 7.58 4.20 24.80
N ARG A 155 8.80 4.64 24.47
CA ARG A 155 10.04 4.02 25.01
C ARG A 155 10.09 2.52 24.73
N VAL A 156 9.84 2.14 23.48
CA VAL A 156 9.90 0.75 23.03
C VAL A 156 11.15 0.54 22.18
N THR A 157 11.87 -0.55 22.45
CA THR A 157 12.90 -1.07 21.53
C THR A 157 12.33 -2.30 20.86
N ILE A 158 12.22 -2.33 19.53
CA ILE A 158 11.65 -3.47 18.79
C ILE A 158 12.42 -3.76 17.50
N ASN A 159 12.58 -5.04 17.14
CA ASN A 159 13.20 -5.38 15.87
C ASN A 159 12.28 -5.00 14.70
N GLN A 160 11.12 -5.63 14.56
CA GLN A 160 10.20 -5.34 13.46
C GLN A 160 8.77 -5.11 13.96
N VAL A 161 8.13 -4.09 13.39
CA VAL A 161 6.68 -3.89 13.41
C VAL A 161 6.17 -3.95 11.97
N LYS A 162 5.22 -4.84 11.70
CA LYS A 162 4.65 -5.03 10.36
C LYS A 162 3.14 -4.79 10.38
N PHE A 163 2.70 -3.73 9.72
CA PHE A 163 1.29 -3.46 9.43
C PHE A 163 0.90 -4.14 8.13
N GLN A 164 0.47 -5.40 8.24
CA GLN A 164 0.00 -6.17 7.10
C GLN A 164 -1.21 -5.50 6.45
N SER A 165 -2.11 -4.93 7.24
CA SER A 165 -3.32 -4.27 6.75
C SER A 165 -3.52 -2.88 7.34
N SER A 166 -4.43 -2.14 6.71
CA SER A 166 -4.97 -0.89 7.24
C SER A 166 -6.09 -1.09 8.26
N SER A 167 -6.29 -2.30 8.80
CA SER A 167 -7.30 -2.59 9.83
C SER A 167 -6.83 -2.12 11.21
N THR A 168 -6.24 -0.94 11.22
CA THR A 168 -5.86 -0.18 12.41
C THR A 168 -6.08 1.29 12.07
N ASP A 169 -6.73 2.05 12.95
CA ASP A 169 -7.01 3.45 12.65
C ASP A 169 -5.79 4.34 12.92
N VAL A 170 -5.21 4.24 14.12
CA VAL A 170 -4.13 5.13 14.55
C VAL A 170 -2.97 4.37 15.18
N LEU A 171 -1.75 4.73 14.77
CA LEU A 171 -0.49 4.37 15.44
C LEU A 171 0.18 5.63 15.98
N THR A 172 0.57 5.60 17.25
CA THR A 172 1.40 6.62 17.88
C THR A 172 2.68 6.01 18.42
N ILE A 173 3.83 6.50 17.98
CA ILE A 173 5.15 6.05 18.44
C ILE A 173 5.93 7.25 18.98
N SER A 174 6.56 7.10 20.14
CA SER A 174 7.43 8.14 20.71
C SER A 174 8.63 7.56 21.44
N ASN A 175 9.74 8.29 21.44
CA ASN A 175 10.93 7.98 22.25
C ASN A 175 11.44 6.53 22.07
N SER A 176 11.34 5.98 20.86
CA SER A 176 11.51 4.54 20.61
C SER A 176 12.67 4.23 19.65
N ALA A 177 13.05 2.96 19.59
CA ALA A 177 14.02 2.44 18.64
C ALA A 177 13.42 1.23 17.90
N ILE A 178 13.27 1.35 16.59
CA ILE A 178 12.66 0.32 15.74
C ILE A 178 13.66 -0.06 14.66
N THR A 179 14.01 -1.34 14.51
CA THR A 179 14.91 -1.74 13.41
C THR A 179 14.18 -1.64 12.07
N GLN A 180 12.93 -2.13 12.01
CA GLN A 180 12.12 -2.22 10.79
C GLN A 180 10.66 -1.85 11.07
N LEU A 181 10.15 -0.82 10.39
CA LEU A 181 8.73 -0.46 10.40
C LEU A 181 8.16 -0.68 9.00
N PHE A 182 7.52 -1.83 8.79
CA PHE A 182 6.99 -2.26 7.51
C PHE A 182 5.49 -2.01 7.42
N GLY A 183 5.12 -1.05 6.60
CA GLY A 183 3.76 -0.58 6.47
C GLY A 183 3.33 0.35 7.60
N THR A 184 2.15 0.94 7.42
CA THR A 184 1.49 1.80 8.39
C THR A 184 -0.02 1.56 8.38
N PRO A 185 -0.74 1.85 9.48
CA PRO A 185 -2.20 1.91 9.52
C PRO A 185 -2.75 3.08 8.68
N LYS A 186 -4.03 3.43 8.86
CA LYS A 186 -4.64 4.61 8.23
C LYS A 186 -3.90 5.89 8.62
N ARG A 187 -3.62 6.09 9.90
CA ARG A 187 -2.90 7.26 10.41
C ARG A 187 -1.73 6.89 11.32
N THR A 188 -0.57 7.46 11.04
CA THR A 188 0.65 7.23 11.84
C THR A 188 1.25 8.54 12.32
N VAL A 189 1.54 8.62 13.63
CA VAL A 189 2.23 9.74 14.27
C VAL A 189 3.46 9.21 15.00
N ILE A 190 4.64 9.70 14.63
CA ILE A 190 5.92 9.27 15.18
C ILE A 190 6.70 10.49 15.64
N SER A 191 7.21 10.46 16.87
CA SER A 191 8.12 11.48 17.38
C SER A 191 9.37 10.88 18.03
N ASP A 192 10.50 11.58 17.92
CA ASP A 192 11.70 11.33 18.73
C ASP A 192 12.15 9.86 18.69
N THR A 193 12.08 9.25 17.50
CA THR A 193 12.24 7.80 17.30
C THR A 193 13.27 7.52 16.22
N LYS A 194 14.11 6.51 16.46
CA LYS A 194 15.04 5.97 15.45
C LYS A 194 14.38 4.78 14.76
N ILE A 195 14.30 4.80 13.43
CA ILE A 195 13.73 3.72 12.62
C ILE A 195 14.75 3.28 11.58
N GLY A 196 15.30 2.07 11.69
CA GLY A 196 16.36 1.58 10.80
C GLY A 196 15.95 1.47 9.33
N ASP A 197 14.78 0.90 9.05
CA ASP A 197 14.14 0.81 7.73
C ASP A 197 12.65 1.16 7.87
N PHE A 198 12.23 2.24 7.22
CA PHE A 198 10.84 2.70 7.23
C PHE A 198 10.18 2.54 5.87
N ARG A 199 9.07 1.80 5.84
CA ARG A 199 8.25 1.58 4.64
C ARG A 199 6.81 2.01 4.84
N PRO A 200 6.46 3.31 4.69
CA PRO A 200 5.09 3.77 4.90
C PRO A 200 4.13 3.19 3.87
N GLY A 201 2.86 3.05 4.25
CA GLY A 201 1.77 2.49 3.44
C GLY A 201 1.47 1.04 3.78
N ALA A 202 0.22 0.72 4.10
CA ALA A 202 -0.24 -0.64 4.42
C ALA A 202 0.41 -1.71 3.52
N PHE A 203 1.01 -2.73 4.13
CA PHE A 203 1.97 -3.61 3.44
C PHE A 203 1.30 -4.57 2.45
N ALA A 204 0.13 -5.11 2.78
CA ALA A 204 -0.53 -6.12 1.96
C ALA A 204 -2.03 -5.89 1.73
N TYR A 205 -2.73 -5.18 2.61
CA TYR A 205 -4.17 -4.95 2.52
C TYR A 205 -4.58 -3.52 2.90
N GLY A 206 -5.33 -2.86 2.03
CA GLY A 206 -5.92 -1.55 2.25
C GLY A 206 -4.99 -0.40 1.91
N ARG A 207 -5.10 0.70 2.65
CA ARG A 207 -4.33 1.93 2.43
C ARG A 207 -3.96 2.65 3.72
N SER A 208 -2.93 3.50 3.63
CA SER A 208 -2.65 4.54 4.63
C SER A 208 -3.10 5.89 4.09
N ASP A 209 -3.56 6.75 4.98
CA ASP A 209 -4.06 8.09 4.65
C ASP A 209 -3.03 9.17 5.02
N GLU A 210 -2.40 9.05 6.19
CA GLU A 210 -1.50 10.08 6.72
C GLU A 210 -0.32 9.49 7.53
N VAL A 211 0.87 10.05 7.31
CA VAL A 211 2.06 9.78 8.11
C VAL A 211 2.69 11.10 8.56
N ILE A 212 2.92 11.22 9.87
CA ILE A 212 3.57 12.38 10.49
C ILE A 212 4.78 11.88 11.28
N CYS A 213 5.97 12.38 10.94
CA CYS A 213 7.23 12.12 11.64
C CYS A 213 7.82 13.44 12.15
N THR A 214 8.24 13.48 13.42
CA THR A 214 8.91 14.65 14.02
C THR A 214 10.17 14.21 14.75
N ASN A 215 11.30 14.88 14.51
CA ASN A 215 12.59 14.59 15.15
C ASN A 215 13.02 13.11 15.04
N CYS A 216 12.77 12.48 13.89
CA CYS A 216 13.07 11.05 13.68
C CYS A 216 14.40 10.85 12.93
N ILE A 217 15.08 9.73 13.18
CA ILE A 217 16.29 9.32 12.45
C ILE A 217 15.98 8.06 11.63
N ILE A 218 16.03 8.18 10.31
CA ILE A 218 15.57 7.15 9.37
C ILE A 218 16.61 6.94 8.24
N PRO A 219 17.63 6.07 8.45
CA PRO A 219 18.72 5.87 7.50
C PRO A 219 18.29 5.11 6.23
N ASN A 220 17.25 4.27 6.28
CA ASN A 220 16.68 3.61 5.09
C ASN A 220 15.20 3.93 4.97
N PHE A 221 14.79 4.32 3.76
CA PHE A 221 13.42 4.69 3.44
C PHE A 221 13.04 4.05 2.11
N THR A 222 11.85 3.46 2.03
CA THR A 222 11.31 2.89 0.79
C THR A 222 9.81 3.02 0.79
N PRO A 223 9.15 3.46 -0.29
CA PRO A 223 7.70 3.52 -0.33
C PRO A 223 7.10 2.10 -0.23
N GLY A 224 6.24 1.89 0.77
CA GLY A 224 5.42 0.69 0.87
C GLY A 224 4.15 0.80 0.01
N GLY A 225 3.03 0.44 0.61
CA GLY A 225 1.74 0.34 -0.06
C GLY A 225 1.56 -0.99 -0.80
N VAL A 226 0.29 -1.44 -0.90
CA VAL A 226 -0.07 -2.66 -1.60
C VAL A 226 0.35 -2.58 -3.06
N PHE A 227 1.06 -3.59 -3.54
CA PHE A 227 1.41 -3.78 -4.94
C PHE A 227 0.63 -4.97 -5.50
N GLU A 228 -0.09 -4.74 -6.58
CA GLU A 228 -0.91 -5.75 -7.26
C GLU A 228 -0.47 -5.86 -8.70
N ALA A 229 0.21 -6.96 -9.03
CA ALA A 229 0.58 -7.25 -10.40
C ALA A 229 -0.61 -7.76 -11.22
N GLY A 230 -1.63 -8.32 -10.57
CA GLY A 230 -2.72 -9.12 -11.13
C GLY A 230 -2.67 -10.55 -10.61
N LEU A 231 -3.71 -11.34 -10.91
CA LEU A 231 -3.89 -12.69 -10.37
C LEU A 231 -2.77 -13.63 -10.84
N GLY A 232 -2.13 -14.34 -9.91
CA GLY A 232 -1.06 -15.27 -10.28
C GLY A 232 0.20 -14.62 -10.87
N ALA A 233 0.41 -13.32 -10.62
CA ALA A 233 1.42 -12.49 -11.26
C ALA A 233 1.18 -12.22 -12.75
N ASN A 234 0.02 -12.58 -13.31
CA ASN A 234 -0.45 -12.00 -14.57
C ASN A 234 -0.52 -10.48 -14.41
N PRO A 235 -0.30 -9.70 -15.48
CA PRO A 235 -0.56 -8.26 -15.48
C PRO A 235 -2.03 -7.92 -15.18
N VAL A 236 -2.30 -6.77 -14.55
CA VAL A 236 -3.67 -6.40 -14.15
C VAL A 236 -4.61 -6.26 -15.35
N GLN A 237 -4.10 -5.88 -16.54
CA GLN A 237 -4.92 -5.80 -17.75
C GLN A 237 -5.26 -7.16 -18.37
N VAL A 238 -4.64 -8.23 -17.86
CA VAL A 238 -4.96 -9.61 -18.23
C VAL A 238 -5.97 -10.18 -17.25
N SER A 239 -5.77 -9.96 -15.95
CA SER A 239 -6.67 -10.48 -14.91
C SER A 239 -7.97 -9.67 -14.74
N TYR A 240 -7.99 -8.39 -15.11
CA TYR A 240 -9.13 -7.50 -14.93
C TYR A 240 -9.59 -6.92 -16.27
N ALA A 241 -10.88 -6.56 -16.35
CA ALA A 241 -11.41 -5.72 -17.42
C ALA A 241 -11.53 -4.27 -16.93
N MET A 242 -11.40 -3.30 -17.83
CA MET A 242 -11.61 -1.89 -17.51
C MET A 242 -12.32 -1.16 -18.65
N SER A 243 -13.42 -0.46 -18.34
CA SER A 243 -14.16 0.36 -19.29
C SER A 243 -14.79 1.56 -18.58
N ASN A 244 -14.66 2.75 -19.19
CA ASN A 244 -15.23 4.01 -18.67
C ASN A 244 -14.90 4.26 -17.18
N GLY A 245 -13.66 3.97 -16.77
CA GLY A 245 -13.18 4.15 -15.40
C GLY A 245 -13.65 3.08 -14.41
N VAL A 246 -14.35 2.03 -14.85
CA VAL A 246 -14.76 0.91 -14.00
C VAL A 246 -13.86 -0.28 -14.28
N ILE A 247 -13.17 -0.76 -13.25
CA ILE A 247 -12.41 -2.02 -13.26
C ILE A 247 -13.33 -3.13 -12.77
N SER A 248 -13.33 -4.29 -13.42
CA SER A 248 -14.16 -5.44 -13.03
C SER A 248 -13.41 -6.75 -13.13
N PHE A 249 -13.73 -7.69 -12.25
CA PHE A 249 -13.19 -9.05 -12.24
C PHE A 249 -14.22 -10.02 -11.63
N PRO A 250 -14.18 -11.32 -11.98
CA PRO A 250 -15.18 -12.25 -11.49
C PRO A 250 -15.06 -12.45 -9.98
N ASN A 251 -16.14 -12.83 -9.31
CA ASN A 251 -16.08 -13.23 -7.90
C ASN A 251 -15.57 -14.67 -7.78
N GLY A 252 -16.02 -15.53 -8.68
CA GLY A 252 -15.75 -16.97 -8.67
C GLY A 252 -16.82 -17.76 -9.41
N THR A 253 -16.75 -19.08 -9.33
CA THR A 253 -17.73 -20.00 -9.92
C THR A 253 -17.89 -21.27 -9.08
N THR A 254 -19.07 -21.87 -9.09
CA THR A 254 -19.31 -23.19 -8.50
C THR A 254 -18.65 -24.27 -9.33
N VAL A 255 -18.24 -25.35 -8.67
CA VAL A 255 -17.72 -26.59 -9.26
C VAL A 255 -18.83 -27.64 -9.22
N SER A 256 -19.12 -28.25 -10.36
CA SER A 256 -20.13 -29.31 -10.48
C SER A 256 -19.53 -30.70 -10.68
N SER A 257 -18.25 -30.79 -11.07
CA SER A 257 -17.51 -32.05 -11.23
C SER A 257 -16.00 -31.81 -11.20
N ALA A 258 -15.24 -32.84 -10.86
CA ALA A 258 -13.79 -32.89 -11.05
C ALA A 258 -13.35 -34.26 -11.59
N THR A 259 -12.52 -34.26 -12.64
CA THR A 259 -12.06 -35.47 -13.33
C THR A 259 -10.57 -35.38 -13.67
N ASN A 260 -9.98 -36.48 -14.13
CA ASN A 260 -8.66 -36.46 -14.74
C ASN A 260 -8.75 -35.77 -16.12
N ASN A 261 -7.84 -34.84 -16.42
CA ASN A 261 -7.80 -34.10 -17.69
C ASN A 261 -7.13 -34.88 -18.85
N GLY A 262 -6.82 -36.16 -18.66
CA GLY A 262 -6.10 -37.01 -19.60
C GLY A 262 -4.57 -36.98 -19.43
N ALA A 263 -4.03 -36.00 -18.71
CA ALA A 263 -2.61 -35.88 -18.39
C ALA A 263 -2.30 -36.22 -16.91
N GLY A 264 -3.24 -36.82 -16.19
CA GLY A 264 -3.08 -37.10 -14.75
C GLY A 264 -3.25 -35.87 -13.86
N ARG A 265 -3.81 -34.77 -14.40
CA ARG A 265 -4.10 -33.54 -13.64
C ARG A 265 -5.60 -33.37 -13.44
N VAL A 266 -5.97 -32.53 -12.48
CA VAL A 266 -7.39 -32.24 -12.20
C VAL A 266 -7.97 -31.32 -13.29
N ARG A 267 -9.12 -31.70 -13.85
CA ARG A 267 -10.04 -30.83 -14.60
C ARG A 267 -11.28 -30.58 -13.76
N LEU A 268 -11.68 -29.33 -13.64
CA LEU A 268 -12.94 -28.93 -13.01
C LEU A 268 -13.97 -28.60 -14.08
N THR A 269 -15.20 -29.09 -13.91
CA THR A 269 -16.37 -28.54 -14.58
C THR A 269 -16.96 -27.46 -13.67
N VAL A 270 -17.12 -26.26 -14.22
CA VAL A 270 -17.60 -25.07 -13.53
C VAL A 270 -18.81 -24.46 -14.22
N SER A 271 -19.60 -23.67 -13.49
CA SER A 271 -20.80 -23.03 -14.06
C SER A 271 -20.50 -22.02 -15.18
N SER A 272 -19.35 -21.34 -15.11
CA SER A 272 -18.87 -20.41 -16.14
C SER A 272 -17.39 -20.11 -15.91
N THR A 273 -16.65 -19.86 -16.99
CA THR A 273 -15.27 -19.32 -16.95
C THR A 273 -15.21 -17.83 -17.29
N ALA A 274 -16.35 -17.15 -17.39
CA ALA A 274 -16.41 -15.73 -17.73
C ALA A 274 -15.56 -14.87 -16.78
N GLY A 275 -14.61 -14.11 -17.35
CA GLY A 275 -13.68 -13.25 -16.62
C GLY A 275 -12.48 -13.96 -16.01
N LEU A 276 -12.43 -15.30 -16.02
CA LEU A 276 -11.22 -16.04 -15.68
C LEU A 276 -10.33 -16.15 -16.92
N VAL A 277 -9.02 -16.11 -16.72
CA VAL A 277 -8.05 -16.33 -17.80
C VAL A 277 -7.00 -17.36 -17.39
N SER A 278 -6.41 -18.03 -18.37
CA SER A 278 -5.30 -18.95 -18.10
C SER A 278 -4.14 -18.23 -17.42
N ASN A 279 -3.46 -18.95 -16.54
CA ASN A 279 -2.44 -18.47 -15.60
C ASN A 279 -2.92 -17.64 -14.41
N ASP A 280 -4.24 -17.42 -14.27
CA ASP A 280 -4.74 -16.89 -13.00
C ASP A 280 -4.44 -17.87 -11.86
N ARG A 281 -4.31 -17.32 -10.64
CA ARG A 281 -4.27 -18.12 -9.41
C ARG A 281 -5.52 -17.87 -8.58
N VAL A 282 -6.21 -18.96 -8.28
CA VAL A 282 -7.53 -18.96 -7.61
C VAL A 282 -7.46 -19.72 -6.29
N ASN A 283 -8.46 -19.51 -5.42
CA ASN A 283 -8.69 -20.38 -4.28
C ASN A 283 -9.74 -21.42 -4.64
N ILE A 284 -9.49 -22.69 -4.34
CA ILE A 284 -10.46 -23.77 -4.49
C ILE A 284 -10.82 -24.28 -3.11
N SER A 285 -12.11 -24.40 -2.83
CA SER A 285 -12.58 -24.87 -1.52
C SER A 285 -13.86 -25.69 -1.64
N GLY A 286 -14.15 -26.50 -0.62
CA GLY A 286 -15.41 -27.24 -0.50
C GLY A 286 -15.59 -28.42 -1.46
N ILE A 287 -14.55 -28.84 -2.20
CA ILE A 287 -14.64 -30.05 -3.03
C ILE A 287 -14.48 -31.28 -2.13
N ALA A 288 -15.51 -32.12 -2.09
CA ALA A 288 -15.45 -33.46 -1.50
C ALA A 288 -15.06 -34.50 -2.57
N GLY A 289 -14.27 -35.50 -2.18
CA GLY A 289 -13.73 -36.49 -3.12
C GLY A 289 -12.34 -36.10 -3.61
N THR A 290 -12.26 -35.25 -4.64
CA THR A 290 -11.01 -34.69 -5.21
C THR A 290 -10.39 -33.63 -4.30
N THR A 291 -10.04 -34.01 -3.07
CA THR A 291 -9.64 -33.07 -2.01
C THR A 291 -8.32 -32.37 -2.30
N GLU A 292 -7.46 -32.97 -3.11
CA GLU A 292 -6.19 -32.39 -3.58
C GLU A 292 -6.36 -31.12 -4.43
N ALA A 293 -7.56 -30.92 -5.00
CA ALA A 293 -7.91 -29.70 -5.72
C ALA A 293 -8.06 -28.50 -4.76
N ASN A 294 -8.47 -28.73 -3.50
CA ASN A 294 -8.67 -27.65 -2.53
C ASN A 294 -7.35 -26.94 -2.16
N GLY A 295 -7.48 -25.69 -1.73
CA GLY A 295 -6.40 -24.81 -1.28
C GLY A 295 -6.34 -23.50 -2.05
N GLY A 296 -5.58 -22.55 -1.49
CA GLY A 296 -5.30 -21.27 -2.12
C GLY A 296 -4.26 -21.37 -3.23
N ASN A 297 -4.17 -20.30 -4.02
CA ASN A 297 -3.09 -20.06 -4.98
C ASN A 297 -2.94 -21.14 -6.09
N LYS A 298 -4.03 -21.76 -6.52
CA LYS A 298 -4.04 -22.80 -7.56
C LYS A 298 -3.96 -22.16 -8.94
N LEU A 299 -2.96 -22.53 -9.74
CA LEU A 299 -2.86 -22.11 -11.13
C LEU A 299 -3.98 -22.75 -11.95
N ILE A 300 -4.65 -21.98 -12.81
CA ILE A 300 -5.68 -22.47 -13.72
C ILE A 300 -5.30 -22.29 -15.19
N ASN A 301 -5.77 -23.20 -16.03
CA ASN A 301 -5.88 -23.02 -17.47
C ASN A 301 -7.36 -23.04 -17.84
N VAL A 302 -7.86 -21.99 -18.50
CA VAL A 302 -9.21 -21.95 -19.04
C VAL A 302 -9.23 -22.74 -20.34
N ILE A 303 -10.02 -23.82 -20.38
CA ILE A 303 -10.11 -24.71 -21.55
C ILE A 303 -11.25 -24.28 -22.47
N ASP A 304 -12.40 -23.99 -21.89
CA ASP A 304 -13.59 -23.51 -22.58
C ASP A 304 -14.50 -22.74 -21.61
N ALA A 305 -15.76 -22.50 -22.00
CA ALA A 305 -16.74 -21.74 -21.22
C ALA A 305 -17.10 -22.37 -19.85
N THR A 306 -16.79 -23.64 -19.63
CA THR A 306 -17.22 -24.43 -18.45
C THR A 306 -16.13 -25.33 -17.87
N HIS A 307 -14.90 -25.28 -18.38
CA HIS A 307 -13.82 -26.16 -17.91
C HIS A 307 -12.54 -25.41 -17.56
N LEU A 308 -11.96 -25.80 -16.42
CA LEU A 308 -10.66 -25.34 -15.93
C LEU A 308 -9.73 -26.54 -15.70
N ASP A 309 -8.49 -26.46 -16.15
CA ASP A 309 -7.46 -27.42 -15.76
C ASP A 309 -6.59 -26.84 -14.64
N LEU A 310 -6.17 -27.71 -13.70
CA LEU A 310 -5.22 -27.39 -12.62
C LEU A 310 -3.86 -28.03 -12.95
N PRO A 311 -3.00 -27.40 -13.78
CA PRO A 311 -1.79 -28.01 -14.31
C PRO A 311 -0.79 -28.46 -13.23
N GLU A 312 -0.82 -27.83 -12.05
CA GLU A 312 0.08 -28.12 -10.91
C GLU A 312 -0.50 -29.19 -9.96
N VAL A 313 -1.73 -29.66 -10.17
CA VAL A 313 -2.43 -30.58 -9.24
C VAL A 313 -2.58 -31.96 -9.86
N THR A 314 -1.88 -32.94 -9.32
CA THR A 314 -2.06 -34.36 -9.67
C THR A 314 -3.46 -34.83 -9.29
N PHE A 315 -4.17 -35.50 -10.18
CA PHE A 315 -5.46 -36.13 -9.88
C PHE A 315 -5.25 -37.42 -9.09
N VAL A 316 -5.85 -37.53 -7.91
CA VAL A 316 -5.72 -38.67 -6.98
C VAL A 316 -7.07 -39.29 -6.68
N ASN A 317 -8.09 -38.49 -6.39
CA ASN A 317 -9.38 -38.94 -5.91
C ASN A 317 -10.53 -38.49 -6.81
N GLY A 318 -11.52 -39.37 -7.01
CA GLY A 318 -12.75 -39.04 -7.74
C GLY A 318 -13.64 -38.03 -7.01
N TYR A 319 -14.29 -37.15 -7.76
CA TYR A 319 -15.22 -36.15 -7.24
C TYR A 319 -16.44 -36.79 -6.57
N LYS A 320 -16.91 -36.18 -5.48
CA LYS A 320 -18.15 -36.58 -4.79
C LYS A 320 -19.20 -35.48 -4.82
N SER A 321 -18.85 -34.26 -4.42
CA SER A 321 -19.80 -33.15 -4.34
C SER A 321 -19.12 -31.81 -4.04
N GLY A 322 -19.88 -30.72 -4.21
CA GLY A 322 -19.52 -29.37 -3.76
C GLY A 322 -18.38 -28.73 -4.55
N GLY A 323 -17.95 -27.57 -4.06
CA GLY A 323 -16.76 -26.90 -4.57
C GLY A 323 -17.02 -25.50 -5.12
N PHE A 324 -16.08 -24.61 -4.84
CA PHE A 324 -16.05 -23.26 -5.38
C PHE A 324 -14.64 -22.93 -5.84
N VAL A 325 -14.56 -22.29 -7.00
CA VAL A 325 -13.39 -21.53 -7.44
C VAL A 325 -13.65 -20.09 -7.06
N GLY A 326 -13.02 -19.60 -5.99
CA GLY A 326 -13.18 -18.24 -5.48
C GLY A 326 -11.96 -17.37 -5.78
N LEU A 327 -12.21 -16.10 -6.10
CA LEU A 327 -11.16 -15.07 -6.13
C LEU A 327 -11.08 -14.35 -4.79
N TYR A 328 -9.89 -13.83 -4.53
CA TYR A 328 -9.60 -13.03 -3.35
C TYR A 328 -10.20 -11.62 -3.51
N ALA A 329 -10.60 -11.03 -2.39
CA ALA A 329 -10.93 -9.63 -2.31
C ALA A 329 -9.78 -8.77 -2.88
N PRO A 330 -10.08 -7.69 -3.62
CA PRO A 330 -9.07 -6.81 -4.18
C PRO A 330 -8.47 -6.02 -3.03
N ARG A 331 -7.28 -6.44 -2.61
CA ARG A 331 -6.59 -5.94 -1.41
C ARG A 331 -6.29 -4.44 -1.42
N TRP A 332 -6.45 -3.75 -2.55
CA TRP A 332 -6.12 -2.35 -2.76
C TRP A 332 -7.36 -1.44 -2.94
N ALA A 333 -8.53 -2.02 -3.24
CA ALA A 333 -9.65 -1.28 -3.83
C ALA A 333 -10.58 -0.63 -2.79
N VAL A 334 -10.03 0.07 -1.80
CA VAL A 334 -10.87 0.77 -0.80
C VAL A 334 -11.37 2.10 -1.39
N PRO A 335 -12.68 2.42 -1.33
CA PRO A 335 -13.19 3.76 -1.66
C PRO A 335 -12.40 4.91 -0.99
N GLY A 336 -11.97 5.87 -1.81
CA GLY A 336 -11.06 6.98 -1.45
C GLY A 336 -9.57 6.69 -1.69
N THR A 337 -9.19 5.48 -2.13
CA THR A 337 -7.77 5.11 -2.23
C THR A 337 -7.16 5.74 -3.44
N ASN A 338 -6.05 6.44 -3.24
CA ASN A 338 -5.20 6.91 -4.32
C ASN A 338 -4.25 5.81 -4.77
N LEU A 339 -4.21 5.59 -6.07
CA LEU A 339 -3.53 4.49 -6.73
C LEU A 339 -2.62 5.05 -7.82
N LEU A 340 -1.53 4.35 -8.09
CA LEU A 340 -0.65 4.58 -9.22
C LEU A 340 -0.72 3.36 -10.13
N TRP A 341 -0.85 3.59 -11.43
CA TRP A 341 -0.49 2.57 -12.39
C TRP A 341 1.02 2.33 -12.35
N VAL A 342 1.48 1.10 -12.57
CA VAL A 342 2.90 0.77 -12.62
C VAL A 342 3.16 -0.07 -13.86
N GLY A 343 4.13 0.33 -14.67
CA GLY A 343 4.59 -0.42 -15.85
C GLY A 343 6.09 -0.62 -15.85
N ALA A 344 6.62 -1.18 -16.94
CA ALA A 344 8.05 -1.47 -17.08
C ALA A 344 8.94 -0.21 -16.98
N GLN A 345 8.39 0.96 -17.28
CA GLN A 345 9.10 2.25 -17.32
C GLN A 345 8.83 3.13 -16.08
N GLY A 346 8.13 2.62 -15.05
CA GLY A 346 7.89 3.34 -13.79
C GLY A 346 6.43 3.44 -13.38
N THR A 347 6.12 4.41 -12.51
CA THR A 347 4.79 4.64 -11.92
C THR A 347 4.05 5.74 -12.69
N GLY A 348 2.87 5.47 -13.24
CA GLY A 348 2.12 6.38 -14.08
C GLY A 348 1.03 7.21 -13.42
N PRO A 349 0.00 7.60 -14.20
CA PRO A 349 -0.98 8.57 -13.73
C PRO A 349 -1.70 8.04 -12.48
N LEU A 350 -1.93 8.96 -11.55
CA LEU A 350 -2.67 8.66 -10.34
C LEU A 350 -4.16 8.63 -10.64
N PHE A 351 -4.88 7.80 -9.88
CA PHE A 351 -6.33 7.74 -9.89
C PHE A 351 -6.84 7.36 -8.51
N THR A 352 -8.13 7.58 -8.27
CA THR A 352 -8.79 7.35 -7.00
C THR A 352 -9.92 6.34 -7.18
N VAL A 353 -10.04 5.40 -6.25
CA VAL A 353 -11.23 4.53 -6.14
C VAL A 353 -12.39 5.37 -5.60
N LEU A 354 -13.49 5.43 -6.33
CA LEU A 354 -14.69 6.18 -5.94
C LEU A 354 -15.69 5.29 -5.20
N ASP A 355 -15.88 4.07 -5.69
CA ASP A 355 -16.78 3.10 -5.05
C ASP A 355 -16.43 1.68 -5.45
N VAL A 356 -16.90 0.73 -4.66
CA VAL A 356 -16.82 -0.70 -4.99
C VAL A 356 -18.16 -1.36 -4.72
N THR A 357 -18.60 -2.12 -5.71
CA THR A 357 -19.89 -2.84 -5.69
C THR A 357 -19.71 -4.25 -6.20
N GLN A 358 -20.70 -5.11 -5.97
CA GLN A 358 -20.64 -6.51 -6.37
C GLN A 358 -22.02 -6.98 -6.82
N ASP A 359 -22.06 -7.83 -7.84
CA ASP A 359 -23.22 -8.66 -8.18
C ASP A 359 -22.90 -10.15 -8.00
N LYS A 360 -23.76 -11.04 -8.49
CA LYS A 360 -23.53 -12.49 -8.34
C LYS A 360 -22.25 -12.99 -9.02
N HIS A 361 -21.80 -12.32 -10.08
CA HIS A 361 -20.75 -12.78 -10.98
C HIS A 361 -19.47 -11.97 -10.86
N PHE A 362 -19.56 -10.66 -10.63
CA PHE A 362 -18.43 -9.74 -10.69
C PHE A 362 -18.38 -8.79 -9.50
N THR A 363 -17.17 -8.34 -9.20
CA THR A 363 -16.89 -7.15 -8.40
C THR A 363 -16.51 -6.00 -9.33
N TYR A 364 -17.04 -4.82 -9.06
CA TYR A 364 -16.83 -3.60 -9.84
C TYR A 364 -16.21 -2.51 -8.98
N ILE A 365 -15.14 -1.91 -9.48
CA ILE A 365 -14.37 -0.85 -8.83
C ILE A 365 -14.48 0.39 -9.70
N LYS A 366 -15.29 1.35 -9.27
CA LYS A 366 -15.44 2.63 -9.95
C LYS A 366 -14.27 3.53 -9.59
N THR A 367 -13.66 4.16 -10.58
CA THR A 367 -12.52 5.08 -10.40
C THR A 367 -12.79 6.43 -11.06
N ASN A 368 -11.92 7.42 -10.81
CA ASN A 368 -11.88 8.67 -11.57
C ASN A 368 -10.94 8.62 -12.78
N HIS A 369 -10.33 7.47 -13.10
CA HIS A 369 -9.49 7.34 -14.29
C HIS A 369 -10.39 7.33 -15.54
N PRO A 370 -10.10 8.14 -16.57
CA PRO A 370 -10.92 8.15 -17.78
C PRO A 370 -10.65 6.91 -18.64
N GLY A 371 -11.70 6.34 -19.24
CA GLY A 371 -11.56 5.29 -20.26
C GLY A 371 -11.15 3.91 -19.73
N GLY A 372 -10.29 3.21 -20.48
CA GLY A 372 -9.80 1.87 -20.17
C GLY A 372 -8.42 1.87 -19.51
N PHE A 373 -7.72 0.72 -19.55
CA PHE A 373 -6.34 0.65 -19.05
C PHE A 373 -5.42 1.62 -19.82
N PRO A 374 -4.45 2.26 -19.14
CA PRO A 374 -3.46 3.10 -19.80
C PRO A 374 -2.57 2.27 -20.73
N ALA A 375 -2.29 2.80 -21.93
CA ALA A 375 -1.40 2.17 -22.89
C ALA A 375 0.07 2.47 -22.53
N PHE A 376 0.68 1.61 -21.71
CA PHE A 376 2.13 1.62 -21.52
C PHE A 376 2.80 0.67 -22.50
N ALA A 377 3.81 1.15 -23.23
CA ALA A 377 4.58 0.32 -24.16
C ALA A 377 5.19 -0.91 -23.46
N GLY A 378 4.87 -2.11 -23.95
CA GLY A 378 5.41 -3.39 -23.48
C GLY A 378 5.03 -3.80 -22.05
N ALA A 379 4.01 -3.18 -21.44
CA ALA A 379 3.84 -3.26 -20.00
C ALA A 379 3.09 -4.51 -19.50
N ARG A 380 3.71 -5.19 -18.55
CA ARG A 380 3.00 -5.88 -17.47
C ARG A 380 2.48 -4.80 -16.52
N LEU A 381 1.24 -4.34 -16.71
CA LEU A 381 0.66 -3.30 -15.87
C LEU A 381 0.41 -3.87 -14.47
N ALA A 382 0.61 -3.03 -13.47
CA ALA A 382 0.34 -3.30 -12.08
C ALA A 382 -0.30 -2.06 -11.43
N ILE A 383 -0.85 -2.25 -10.23
CA ILE A 383 -1.42 -1.18 -9.41
C ILE A 383 -0.57 -1.08 -8.14
N ARG A 384 -0.29 0.15 -7.70
CA ARG A 384 0.31 0.44 -6.40
C ARG A 384 -0.61 1.37 -5.60
N VAL A 385 -0.88 1.01 -4.36
CA VAL A 385 -1.53 1.92 -3.41
C VAL A 385 -0.56 3.02 -3.02
N HIS A 386 -1.03 4.27 -3.05
CA HIS A 386 -0.22 5.41 -2.64
C HIS A 386 0.15 5.25 -1.15
N PRO A 387 1.44 5.20 -0.80
CA PRO A 387 1.89 4.82 0.55
C PRO A 387 1.56 5.85 1.63
N ALA A 388 1.51 7.14 1.30
CA ALA A 388 1.14 8.21 2.23
C ALA A 388 0.65 9.45 1.48
N PRO A 389 -0.66 9.52 1.13
CA PRO A 389 -1.23 10.67 0.42
C PRO A 389 -1.01 12.00 1.14
N LYS A 390 -0.89 11.96 2.48
CA LYS A 390 -0.41 13.06 3.30
C LYS A 390 0.84 12.62 4.06
N PHE A 391 1.95 13.29 3.82
CA PHE A 391 3.20 13.04 4.52
C PHE A 391 3.72 14.34 5.15
N THR A 392 4.09 14.27 6.42
CA THR A 392 4.77 15.36 7.11
C THR A 392 6.02 14.81 7.77
N CYS A 393 7.17 15.40 7.48
CA CYS A 393 8.38 15.16 8.24
C CYS A 393 8.96 16.50 8.70
N ARG A 394 9.19 16.63 10.01
CA ARG A 394 9.77 17.84 10.62
C ARG A 394 11.03 17.45 11.37
N ASN A 395 12.15 18.10 11.03
CA ASN A 395 13.45 17.85 11.63
C ASN A 395 13.86 16.36 11.59
N CYS A 396 13.47 15.61 10.55
CA CYS A 396 13.95 14.24 10.42
C CYS A 396 15.28 14.21 9.67
N THR A 397 16.10 13.22 9.99
CA THR A 397 17.42 13.00 9.37
C THR A 397 17.56 11.55 8.92
N GLY A 398 18.65 11.23 8.20
CA GLY A 398 18.95 9.88 7.73
C GLY A 398 19.19 9.85 6.22
N SER A 399 18.44 9.01 5.50
CA SER A 399 18.55 8.88 4.04
C SER A 399 18.35 10.22 3.32
N ILE A 400 18.85 10.32 2.09
CA ILE A 400 18.67 11.52 1.26
C ILE A 400 17.19 11.82 0.98
N ASP A 401 16.35 10.78 0.87
CA ASP A 401 14.90 10.93 0.73
C ASP A 401 14.29 11.54 1.99
N MET A 402 14.77 11.17 3.19
CA MET A 402 14.27 11.76 4.44
C MET A 402 14.69 13.22 4.62
N GLN A 403 15.84 13.61 4.07
CA GLN A 403 16.26 15.01 4.03
C GLN A 403 15.34 15.83 3.11
N ASP A 404 14.99 15.30 1.93
CA ASP A 404 14.00 15.93 1.05
C ASP A 404 12.64 16.08 1.74
N LEU A 405 12.15 14.98 2.33
CA LEU A 405 10.86 14.96 2.99
C LEU A 405 10.80 15.86 4.23
N SER A 406 11.93 16.07 4.92
CA SER A 406 12.01 17.02 6.03
C SER A 406 11.95 18.49 5.58
N ASN A 407 12.19 18.77 4.30
CA ASN A 407 12.06 20.09 3.70
C ASN A 407 10.72 20.27 2.96
N ALA A 408 9.95 19.20 2.79
CA ALA A 408 8.68 19.24 2.08
C ALA A 408 7.61 20.01 2.86
N PRO A 409 6.64 20.65 2.19
CA PRO A 409 5.48 21.22 2.85
C PRO A 409 4.73 20.16 3.67
N ALA A 410 4.27 20.52 4.87
CA ALA A 410 3.50 19.61 5.72
C ALA A 410 2.22 19.15 5.00
N GLY A 411 1.94 17.84 5.04
CA GLY A 411 0.79 17.23 4.39
C GLY A 411 0.95 17.02 2.89
N ALA A 412 2.08 17.38 2.29
CA ALA A 412 2.35 17.09 0.89
C ALA A 412 2.37 15.57 0.63
N PRO A 413 1.90 15.08 -0.52
CA PRO A 413 2.01 13.67 -0.86
C PRO A 413 3.46 13.18 -0.90
N LEU A 414 3.67 11.93 -0.50
CA LEU A 414 4.99 11.32 -0.59
C LEU A 414 5.56 11.44 -2.02
N TYR A 415 6.81 11.88 -2.12
CA TYR A 415 7.51 12.14 -3.38
C TYR A 415 6.87 13.21 -4.28
N SER A 416 6.15 14.17 -3.70
CA SER A 416 5.73 15.37 -4.43
C SER A 416 6.73 16.54 -4.35
N TYR A 417 7.83 16.37 -3.63
CA TYR A 417 8.82 17.42 -3.33
C TYR A 417 10.22 16.82 -3.19
N SER A 418 11.23 17.53 -3.70
CA SER A 418 12.64 17.26 -3.45
C SER A 418 13.43 18.57 -3.44
N LYS A 419 14.42 18.70 -2.55
CA LYS A 419 15.33 19.85 -2.52
C LYS A 419 16.71 19.43 -2.08
N ARG A 420 17.66 19.43 -3.00
CA ARG A 420 19.02 18.89 -2.80
C ARG A 420 20.08 19.87 -3.29
N THR A 421 21.22 19.89 -2.59
CA THR A 421 22.42 20.58 -3.05
C THR A 421 23.42 19.55 -3.57
N TYR A 422 23.88 19.73 -4.80
CA TYR A 422 24.87 18.89 -5.45
C TYR A 422 26.18 19.65 -5.55
N THR A 423 27.27 18.99 -5.17
CA THR A 423 28.63 19.48 -5.36
C THR A 423 29.28 18.70 -6.48
N ALA A 424 30.00 19.39 -7.36
CA ALA A 424 30.79 18.75 -8.40
C ALA A 424 31.85 17.83 -7.78
N LEU A 425 31.83 16.56 -8.17
CA LEU A 425 32.84 15.59 -7.79
C LEU A 425 33.80 15.38 -8.95
N SER A 426 35.00 14.88 -8.68
CA SER A 426 35.93 14.48 -9.74
C SER A 426 35.30 13.35 -10.58
N GLY A 427 35.30 13.49 -11.90
CA GLY A 427 34.72 12.52 -12.82
C GLY A 427 33.23 12.73 -13.12
N THR A 428 32.56 11.68 -13.63
CA THR A 428 31.15 11.70 -14.07
C THR A 428 30.24 10.86 -13.18
N THR A 429 30.65 10.60 -11.93
CA THR A 429 29.91 9.76 -10.99
C THR A 429 28.52 10.33 -10.73
N ALA A 430 27.50 9.55 -11.05
CA ALA A 430 26.11 9.90 -10.77
C ALA A 430 25.87 9.94 -9.24
N GLN A 431 25.17 10.97 -8.78
CA GLN A 431 24.81 11.16 -7.38
C GLN A 431 23.49 10.44 -7.05
N GLY A 432 23.00 10.56 -5.81
CA GLY A 432 21.76 9.89 -5.38
C GLY A 432 20.56 10.24 -6.27
N LYS A 433 19.86 9.20 -6.76
CA LYS A 433 18.64 9.33 -7.58
C LYS A 433 17.56 10.13 -6.84
N ILE A 434 16.75 10.87 -7.59
CA ILE A 434 15.61 11.62 -7.06
C ILE A 434 14.34 10.84 -7.36
N ASN A 435 13.52 10.58 -6.34
CA ASN A 435 12.21 9.95 -6.47
C ASN A 435 11.13 11.04 -6.52
N MET A 436 10.40 11.14 -7.64
CA MET A 436 9.29 12.09 -7.79
C MET A 436 8.08 11.41 -8.44
N TRP A 437 6.88 11.76 -8.00
CA TRP A 437 5.60 11.34 -8.60
C TRP A 437 4.70 12.53 -8.86
N GLY A 438 3.92 12.47 -9.95
CA GLY A 438 2.94 13.50 -10.30
C GLY A 438 3.43 14.45 -11.39
N ASN A 439 2.57 15.40 -11.76
CA ASN A 439 2.85 16.40 -12.79
C ASN A 439 3.86 17.42 -12.27
N LEU A 440 4.98 17.62 -12.97
CA LEU A 440 5.96 18.64 -12.59
C LEU A 440 5.31 20.03 -12.64
N THR A 441 5.33 20.77 -11.52
CA THR A 441 4.74 22.11 -11.42
C THR A 441 5.80 23.21 -11.32
N SER A 442 6.93 22.89 -10.70
CA SER A 442 8.07 23.79 -10.57
C SER A 442 9.36 22.98 -10.53
N ALA A 443 10.36 23.42 -11.29
CA ALA A 443 11.75 23.01 -11.14
C ALA A 443 12.63 24.27 -11.03
N LYS A 444 13.44 24.34 -9.97
CA LYS A 444 14.40 25.42 -9.76
C LYS A 444 15.81 24.85 -9.72
N PHE A 445 16.73 25.56 -10.36
CA PHE A 445 18.14 25.20 -10.48
C PHE A 445 18.96 26.43 -10.11
N ASN A 446 19.48 26.48 -8.88
CA ASN A 446 20.24 27.63 -8.40
C ASN A 446 21.72 27.29 -8.31
N VAL A 447 22.52 27.84 -9.25
CA VAL A 447 23.98 27.74 -9.21
C VAL A 447 24.49 28.64 -8.10
N THR A 448 24.75 28.04 -6.94
CA THR A 448 25.18 28.76 -5.73
C THR A 448 26.68 29.04 -5.72
N THR A 449 27.47 28.14 -6.31
CA THR A 449 28.92 28.30 -6.48
C THR A 449 29.27 28.01 -7.93
N PRO A 450 29.53 29.03 -8.76
CA PRO A 450 29.90 28.84 -10.15
C PRO A 450 31.21 28.07 -10.30
N TYR A 451 31.33 27.34 -11.40
CA TYR A 451 32.57 26.72 -11.81
C TYR A 451 33.61 27.78 -12.17
N SER A 452 34.79 27.71 -11.55
CA SER A 452 35.89 28.64 -11.76
C SER A 452 37.05 28.07 -12.59
N GLY A 453 36.93 26.83 -13.07
CA GLY A 453 37.96 26.20 -13.89
C GLY A 453 37.90 26.63 -15.36
N THR A 454 38.84 26.12 -16.17
CA THR A 454 38.86 26.37 -17.61
C THR A 454 37.82 25.51 -18.33
N GLY A 455 37.15 26.08 -19.34
CA GLY A 455 36.17 25.37 -20.15
C GLY A 455 34.72 25.56 -19.68
N SER A 456 33.87 24.55 -19.90
CA SER A 456 32.47 24.60 -19.51
C SER A 456 32.09 23.39 -18.67
N LEU A 457 31.55 23.65 -17.48
CA LEU A 457 30.88 22.63 -16.67
C LEU A 457 29.36 22.70 -16.86
N GLN A 458 28.74 21.54 -17.03
CA GLN A 458 27.30 21.37 -17.09
C GLN A 458 26.81 20.46 -15.98
N PHE A 459 25.67 20.78 -15.40
CA PHE A 459 24.92 19.88 -14.54
C PHE A 459 23.76 19.25 -15.32
N GLN A 460 23.54 17.96 -15.11
CA GLN A 460 22.41 17.21 -15.66
C GLN A 460 21.67 16.53 -14.52
N LEU A 461 20.33 16.60 -14.55
CA LEU A 461 19.49 15.98 -13.52
C LEU A 461 19.47 14.44 -13.61
N SER A 462 19.87 13.91 -14.76
CA SER A 462 20.10 12.49 -15.01
C SER A 462 21.26 12.35 -16.00
N GLN A 463 22.24 11.52 -15.67
CA GLN A 463 23.49 11.34 -16.45
C GLN A 463 23.30 11.08 -17.94
N ASN A 464 22.21 10.42 -18.35
CA ASN A 464 21.95 10.08 -19.74
C ASN A 464 20.78 10.87 -20.34
N ASN A 465 20.32 11.93 -19.66
CA ASN A 465 19.18 12.72 -20.09
C ASN A 465 17.97 11.81 -20.41
N ASN A 466 17.67 10.92 -19.48
CA ASN A 466 16.68 9.87 -19.70
C ASN A 466 15.73 9.70 -18.52
N TRP A 467 15.41 10.76 -17.77
CA TRP A 467 14.38 10.67 -16.73
C TRP A 467 13.01 10.60 -17.40
N PRO A 468 12.30 9.47 -17.36
CA PRO A 468 11.02 9.33 -18.05
C PRO A 468 9.94 10.25 -17.45
N MET A 469 9.18 10.87 -18.35
CA MET A 469 7.94 11.59 -18.08
C MET A 469 6.86 11.10 -19.05
N MET A 470 5.60 11.10 -18.64
CA MET A 470 4.48 10.82 -19.55
C MET A 470 3.62 12.04 -19.75
N SER A 471 3.32 12.32 -21.02
CA SER A 471 2.33 13.30 -21.44
C SER A 471 1.25 12.57 -22.22
N GLY A 472 0.08 12.37 -21.62
CA GLY A 472 -0.97 11.53 -22.21
C GLY A 472 -0.55 10.05 -22.24
N GLN A 473 -0.42 9.45 -23.43
CA GLN A 473 0.04 8.06 -23.61
C GLN A 473 1.49 7.97 -24.12
N THR A 474 2.18 9.09 -24.28
CA THR A 474 3.54 9.14 -24.83
C THR A 474 4.55 9.31 -23.71
N ILE A 475 5.61 8.50 -23.73
CA ILE A 475 6.77 8.63 -22.85
C ILE A 475 7.78 9.57 -23.53
N ALA A 476 8.22 10.60 -22.80
CA ALA A 476 9.28 11.52 -23.16
C ALA A 476 10.34 11.55 -22.03
N ASN A 477 11.47 12.23 -22.26
CA ASN A 477 12.49 12.42 -21.24
C ASN A 477 12.51 13.86 -20.73
N PHE A 478 12.62 14.01 -19.42
CA PHE A 478 12.97 15.26 -18.77
C PHE A 478 14.47 15.32 -18.58
N SER A 479 15.09 16.34 -19.18
CA SER A 479 16.53 16.36 -19.37
C SER A 479 17.11 17.77 -19.30
N PRO A 480 16.88 18.51 -18.21
CA PRO A 480 17.47 19.81 -18.05
C PRO A 480 19.00 19.70 -17.97
N THR A 481 19.68 20.54 -18.74
CA THR A 481 21.13 20.78 -18.62
C THR A 481 21.36 22.22 -18.18
N ILE A 482 22.16 22.43 -17.14
CA ILE A 482 22.41 23.74 -16.53
C ILE A 482 23.88 24.14 -16.73
N ASP A 483 24.10 25.37 -17.17
CA ASP A 483 25.43 25.98 -17.23
C ASP A 483 25.93 26.33 -15.83
N MET A 484 26.96 25.62 -15.37
CA MET A 484 27.53 25.84 -14.05
C MET A 484 28.51 27.00 -13.99
N ASN A 485 28.85 27.66 -15.12
CA ASN A 485 29.80 28.79 -15.12
C ASN A 485 29.16 30.10 -14.65
N VAL A 486 27.82 30.17 -14.61
CA VAL A 486 27.09 31.40 -14.32
C VAL A 486 26.20 31.19 -13.11
N ALA A 487 26.42 32.00 -12.07
CA ALA A 487 25.61 31.99 -10.85
C ALA A 487 24.12 32.25 -11.14
N GLY A 488 23.29 31.87 -10.16
CA GLY A 488 21.90 32.30 -10.09
C GLY A 488 20.89 31.21 -10.40
N GLU A 489 19.62 31.58 -10.21
CA GLU A 489 18.49 30.68 -10.32
C GLU A 489 17.97 30.58 -11.76
N ARG A 490 17.68 29.36 -12.19
CA ARG A 490 16.81 29.05 -13.32
C ARG A 490 15.52 28.49 -12.77
N LYS A 491 14.40 28.97 -13.27
CA LYS A 491 13.08 28.52 -12.86
C LYS A 491 12.28 28.08 -14.07
N LEU A 492 11.74 26.87 -13.98
CA LEU A 492 10.84 26.26 -14.96
C LEU A 492 9.50 26.02 -14.26
N THR A 493 8.44 26.66 -14.75
CA THR A 493 7.05 26.47 -14.30
C THR A 493 6.14 26.16 -15.48
N ALA A 494 4.86 25.88 -15.20
CA ALA A 494 3.83 25.78 -16.22
C ALA A 494 3.67 27.08 -17.05
N THR A 495 4.01 28.24 -16.48
CA THR A 495 3.86 29.55 -17.13
C THR A 495 5.06 29.99 -17.95
N GLY A 496 6.20 29.29 -17.86
CA GLY A 496 7.38 29.60 -18.65
C GLY A 496 8.71 29.33 -17.95
N ILE A 497 9.77 29.87 -18.54
CA ILE A 497 11.16 29.74 -18.08
C ILE A 497 11.70 31.13 -17.75
N SER A 498 12.39 31.27 -16.62
CA SER A 498 13.09 32.51 -16.23
C SER A 498 14.51 32.24 -15.77
N GLY A 499 15.39 33.23 -15.94
CA GLY A 499 16.79 33.18 -15.50
C GLY A 499 17.74 32.39 -16.41
N MET A 500 17.24 31.89 -17.54
CA MET A 500 17.98 31.08 -18.52
C MET A 500 19.28 31.76 -18.99
N GLN A 501 20.36 30.99 -19.09
CA GLN A 501 21.64 31.40 -19.66
C GLN A 501 21.87 30.78 -21.03
N ALA A 502 22.84 31.32 -21.76
CA ALA A 502 23.12 30.96 -23.14
C ALA A 502 23.40 29.46 -23.37
N LYS A 503 23.94 28.74 -22.38
CA LYS A 503 24.26 27.30 -22.48
C LYS A 503 23.28 26.39 -21.74
N ASP A 504 22.23 26.93 -21.16
CA ASP A 504 21.18 26.13 -20.52
C ASP A 504 20.34 25.40 -21.57
N LYS A 505 19.89 24.19 -21.24
CA LYS A 505 18.89 23.44 -22.01
C LYS A 505 17.82 22.94 -21.06
N LEU A 506 16.80 23.74 -20.79
CA LEU A 506 15.70 23.37 -19.89
C LEU A 506 14.52 22.68 -20.61
N GLY A 507 14.53 22.67 -21.94
CA GLY A 507 13.43 22.17 -22.76
C GLY A 507 12.33 23.21 -22.97
N VAL A 508 11.12 22.75 -23.29
CA VAL A 508 9.92 23.58 -23.41
C VAL A 508 9.25 23.75 -22.04
N ALA A 509 8.34 24.73 -21.93
CA ALA A 509 7.51 24.91 -20.73
C ALA A 509 6.79 23.60 -20.36
N LEU A 510 6.50 23.43 -19.06
CA LEU A 510 5.90 22.21 -18.53
C LEU A 510 4.50 22.01 -19.15
N ASN A 511 4.41 21.19 -20.19
CA ASN A 511 3.15 20.53 -20.59
C ASN A 511 2.83 19.51 -19.49
N PRO A 512 1.57 19.28 -19.08
CA PRO A 512 1.27 18.49 -17.90
C PRO A 512 1.74 17.06 -18.14
N ALA A 513 2.92 16.78 -17.60
CA ALA A 513 3.62 15.55 -17.83
C ALA A 513 4.05 15.02 -16.47
N THR A 514 3.66 13.77 -16.23
CA THR A 514 3.82 13.10 -14.96
C THR A 514 5.23 12.52 -14.88
N LEU A 515 5.99 12.90 -13.85
CA LEU A 515 7.28 12.30 -13.51
C LEU A 515 7.08 10.93 -12.86
N PHE A 516 7.93 9.97 -13.27
CA PHE A 516 7.76 8.55 -12.95
C PHE A 516 8.86 8.00 -12.05
N GLY A 517 8.71 8.20 -10.75
CA GLY A 517 9.56 7.55 -9.76
C GLY A 517 11.02 7.98 -9.88
N PRO A 518 11.98 7.08 -9.63
CA PRO A 518 13.39 7.43 -9.67
C PRO A 518 13.85 7.77 -11.08
N SER A 519 14.72 8.76 -11.20
CA SER A 519 15.52 8.93 -12.41
C SER A 519 16.30 7.64 -12.74
N HIS A 520 16.38 7.27 -14.03
CA HIS A 520 17.09 6.05 -14.46
C HIS A 520 18.55 6.05 -13.99
N SER A 521 19.20 7.21 -14.07
CA SER A 521 20.50 7.53 -13.50
C SER A 521 20.40 8.75 -12.60
N GLY A 522 21.31 8.87 -11.64
CA GLY A 522 21.36 10.02 -10.75
C GLY A 522 21.84 11.30 -11.45
N PRO A 523 21.70 12.46 -10.78
CA PRO A 523 22.26 13.72 -11.25
C PRO A 523 23.77 13.65 -11.38
N SER A 524 24.33 14.36 -12.37
CA SER A 524 25.76 14.32 -12.65
C SER A 524 26.27 15.65 -13.19
N PHE A 525 27.57 15.83 -13.07
CA PHE A 525 28.30 16.92 -13.72
C PHE A 525 29.02 16.39 -14.95
N SER A 526 29.11 17.19 -16.01
CA SER A 526 30.01 16.89 -17.13
C SER A 526 31.45 16.78 -16.61
N THR A 527 32.27 15.90 -17.19
CA THR A 527 33.65 15.62 -16.77
C THR A 527 34.41 16.84 -16.26
N VAL A 528 34.80 16.83 -14.98
CA VAL A 528 35.64 17.87 -14.36
C VAL A 528 36.78 17.29 -13.53
N THR A 529 37.87 18.06 -13.48
CA THR A 529 39.05 17.86 -12.63
C THR A 529 38.99 18.69 -11.33
N ASN A 530 37.98 19.55 -11.13
CA ASN A 530 37.87 20.48 -9.99
C ASN A 530 36.50 20.36 -9.30
N THR A 531 36.46 20.46 -7.96
CA THR A 531 35.40 19.94 -7.08
C THR A 531 34.59 21.01 -6.31
N SER A 532 34.68 22.29 -6.68
CA SER A 532 34.05 23.36 -5.88
C SER A 532 32.68 23.85 -6.36
N ALA A 533 32.27 23.54 -7.60
CA ALA A 533 31.00 24.04 -8.15
C ALA A 533 29.80 23.41 -7.43
N GLN A 534 28.77 24.20 -7.16
CA GLN A 534 27.57 23.77 -6.43
C GLN A 534 26.29 24.28 -7.07
N ILE A 535 25.26 23.43 -7.02
CA ILE A 535 23.90 23.74 -7.48
C ILE A 535 22.88 23.21 -6.49
N THR A 536 21.89 24.03 -6.14
CA THR A 536 20.70 23.60 -5.41
C THR A 536 19.57 23.36 -6.40
N VAL A 537 18.96 22.18 -6.36
CA VAL A 537 17.82 21.79 -7.19
C VAL A 537 16.60 21.62 -6.30
N GLU A 538 15.50 22.29 -6.63
CA GLU A 538 14.20 22.13 -5.98
C GLU A 538 13.15 21.71 -7.02
N LEU A 539 12.50 20.57 -6.78
CA LEU A 539 11.46 20.01 -7.65
C LEU A 539 10.14 19.90 -6.87
N MET A 540 9.05 20.30 -7.50
CA MET A 540 7.71 20.18 -6.96
C MET A 540 6.77 19.58 -8.00
N THR A 541 5.99 18.59 -7.61
CA THR A 541 4.97 17.99 -8.45
C THR A 541 3.59 18.12 -7.81
N ASP A 542 2.56 18.02 -8.65
CA ASP A 542 1.18 17.86 -8.25
C ASP A 542 0.71 16.45 -8.62
N GLN A 543 0.29 15.70 -7.61
CA GLN A 543 -0.19 14.33 -7.76
C GLN A 543 -1.71 14.26 -7.96
N GLY A 544 -2.42 15.39 -7.95
CA GLY A 544 -3.88 15.43 -8.11
C GLY A 544 -4.65 14.86 -6.91
N ILE A 545 -3.99 14.74 -5.76
CA ILE A 545 -4.56 14.21 -4.52
C ILE A 545 -4.59 15.34 -3.49
N GLY A 546 -5.78 15.61 -2.94
CA GLY A 546 -6.11 16.83 -2.19
C GLY A 546 -5.13 17.16 -1.06
N ARG A 547 -4.69 18.42 -1.02
CA ARG A 547 -3.93 19.02 0.10
C ARG A 547 -4.83 19.27 1.31
#